data_AF-Q38784-F1
#
_entry.id   AF-Q38784-F1
#
_cell.length_a   1.000
_cell.length_b   1.000
_cell.length_c   1.000
_cell.angle_alpha   90.00
_cell.angle_beta   90.00
_cell.angle_gamma   90.00
#
_symmetry.space_group_name_H-M   'P 1'
#
loop_
_entity.id
_entity.type
_entity.pdbx_description
1 polymer ?
#
loop_
_entity_poly.entity_id
_entity_poly.type
_entity_poly.pdbx_seq_one_letter_code
_entity_poly.pdbx_strand_id
1 'polypeptide(L)'
;IATVAAILTILASTCMARNILMNDEGLYAGQSLDVEPYHLIMQEDCNLVLYDHSTAVWASNTDIPGKKGCKAVLQSDGNFVVYDAEGRSLWASHSVRGNGNYVLVLQEDGNVVIYGSDIWSTNTYKGSARGPVIRKVGTLAGAA
;
A
#
# COMPACT_ATOMS: atom_id res chain seq x y z
N ILE A 1 5.31 -1.88 -51.86
CA ILE A 1 3.94 -2.00 -51.32
C ILE A 1 4.10 -2.55 -49.90
N ALA A 2 3.59 -1.78 -48.93
CA ALA A 2 4.15 -1.63 -47.59
C ALA A 2 3.96 -2.82 -46.63
N THR A 3 4.98 -3.03 -45.79
CA THR A 3 5.03 -3.92 -44.64
C THR A 3 4.07 -3.45 -43.54
N VAL A 4 3.22 -4.35 -43.03
CA VAL A 4 2.30 -4.09 -41.91
C VAL A 4 3.10 -4.03 -40.61
N ALA A 5 3.14 -2.86 -39.99
CA ALA A 5 3.75 -2.63 -38.70
C ALA A 5 2.94 -3.32 -37.60
N ALA A 6 3.57 -4.22 -36.85
CA ALA A 6 3.04 -4.74 -35.60
C ALA A 6 3.03 -3.61 -34.57
N ILE A 7 1.85 -3.12 -34.20
CA ILE A 7 1.68 -2.23 -33.05
C ILE A 7 1.79 -3.11 -31.81
N LEU A 8 3.01 -3.26 -31.30
CA LEU A 8 3.27 -3.76 -29.96
C LEU A 8 2.82 -2.66 -28.99
N THR A 9 1.56 -2.69 -28.56
CA THR A 9 1.13 -1.90 -27.41
C THR A 9 1.85 -2.45 -26.20
N ILE A 10 2.96 -1.82 -25.83
CA ILE A 10 3.53 -1.96 -24.50
C ILE A 10 2.40 -1.52 -23.58
N LEU A 11 1.74 -2.48 -22.92
CA LEU A 11 1.09 -2.21 -21.65
C LEU A 11 2.25 -1.78 -20.75
N ALA A 12 2.58 -0.49 -20.80
CA ALA A 12 3.17 0.15 -19.65
C ALA A 12 2.09 -0.09 -18.60
N SER A 13 2.29 -1.12 -17.77
CA SER A 13 1.69 -1.15 -16.46
C SER A 13 2.07 0.20 -15.89
N THR A 14 1.15 1.15 -15.99
CA THR A 14 1.12 2.25 -15.07
C THR A 14 0.91 1.53 -13.75
N CYS A 15 2.00 1.08 -13.13
CA CYS A 15 2.14 0.99 -11.70
C CYS A 15 1.85 2.43 -11.29
N MET A 16 0.57 2.77 -11.20
CA MET A 16 0.21 3.87 -10.35
C MET A 16 0.69 3.39 -9.00
N ALA A 17 1.77 4.01 -8.55
CA ALA A 17 2.15 4.12 -7.15
C ALA A 17 0.88 3.98 -6.31
N ARG A 18 0.68 2.79 -5.75
CA ARG A 18 -0.55 2.49 -5.02
C ARG A 18 -0.26 2.97 -3.63
N ASN A 19 -0.91 4.03 -3.17
CA ASN A 19 -0.65 4.60 -1.84
C ASN A 19 -1.59 4.04 -0.75
N ILE A 20 -2.36 3.01 -1.07
CA ILE A 20 -3.41 2.45 -0.22
C ILE A 20 -3.33 0.93 -0.20
N LEU A 21 -3.51 0.35 0.99
CA LEU A 21 -3.88 -1.06 1.19
C LEU A 21 -5.27 -1.14 1.78
N MET A 22 -6.04 -2.12 1.34
CA MET A 22 -7.35 -2.45 1.90
C MET A 22 -7.25 -3.67 2.79
N ASN A 23 -8.37 -4.01 3.44
CA ASN A 23 -8.50 -5.28 4.14
C ASN A 23 -8.03 -6.48 3.32
N ASP A 24 -7.25 -7.31 3.98
CA ASP A 24 -6.63 -8.54 3.51
C ASP A 24 -5.65 -8.35 2.33
N GLU A 25 -5.40 -7.10 1.93
CA GLU A 25 -4.33 -6.76 1.02
C GLU A 25 -3.02 -6.57 1.79
N GLY A 26 -1.92 -6.74 1.08
CA GLY A 26 -0.61 -6.60 1.66
C GLY A 26 0.47 -6.30 0.65
N LEU A 27 1.64 -5.96 1.20
CA LEU A 27 2.89 -5.84 0.47
C LEU A 27 3.66 -7.13 0.67
N TYR A 28 3.95 -7.82 -0.43
CA TYR A 28 4.97 -8.85 -0.44
C TYR A 28 6.37 -8.22 -0.47
N ALA A 29 7.40 -9.00 -0.17
CA ALA A 29 8.79 -8.57 -0.32
C ALA A 29 9.03 -7.87 -1.67
N GLY A 30 9.67 -6.70 -1.61
CA GLY A 30 9.95 -5.81 -2.74
C GLY A 30 8.79 -4.88 -3.14
N GLN A 31 7.58 -5.05 -2.59
CA GLN A 31 6.44 -4.18 -2.89
C GLN A 31 6.35 -3.00 -1.94
N SER A 32 5.87 -1.88 -2.47
CA SER A 32 5.75 -0.60 -1.77
C SER A 32 4.38 0.04 -1.92
N LEU A 33 4.10 0.95 -0.99
CA LEU A 33 3.20 2.07 -1.21
C LEU A 33 4.04 3.31 -1.49
N ASP A 34 3.62 4.14 -2.45
CA ASP A 34 4.44 5.24 -2.95
C ASP A 34 3.61 6.53 -3.06
N VAL A 35 4.15 7.63 -2.51
CA VAL A 35 3.69 9.01 -2.70
C VAL A 35 4.93 9.89 -2.64
N GLU A 36 5.46 10.30 -3.79
CA GLU A 36 6.73 11.06 -3.83
C GLU A 36 6.71 12.25 -2.84
N PRO A 37 7.76 12.42 -2.02
CA PRO A 37 9.03 11.67 -2.00
C PRO A 37 9.05 10.40 -1.11
N TYR A 38 7.90 10.02 -0.55
CA TYR A 38 7.76 8.94 0.42
C TYR A 38 7.49 7.59 -0.23
N HIS A 39 8.05 6.53 0.34
CA HIS A 39 7.65 5.17 0.03
C HIS A 39 7.75 4.24 1.24
N LEU A 40 6.69 3.48 1.49
CA LEU A 40 6.63 2.44 2.52
C LEU A 40 6.83 1.09 1.84
N ILE A 41 7.95 0.42 2.09
CA ILE A 41 8.35 -0.80 1.40
C ILE A 41 8.51 -1.99 2.36
N MET A 42 7.95 -3.13 1.96
CA MET A 42 8.27 -4.42 2.59
C MET A 42 9.55 -4.95 1.97
N GLN A 43 10.69 -4.79 2.65
CA GLN A 43 11.99 -5.18 2.11
C GLN A 43 12.19 -6.70 2.09
N GLU A 44 13.16 -7.15 1.28
CA GLU A 44 13.51 -8.57 1.09
C GLU A 44 14.08 -9.24 2.35
N ASP A 45 14.61 -8.45 3.29
CA ASP A 45 15.18 -8.88 4.56
C ASP A 45 14.15 -8.97 5.70
N CYS A 46 12.87 -8.85 5.36
CA CYS A 46 11.74 -8.84 6.29
C CYS A 46 11.57 -7.56 7.12
N ASN A 47 12.23 -6.47 6.77
CA ASN A 47 12.00 -5.18 7.39
C ASN A 47 10.96 -4.35 6.62
N LEU A 48 9.93 -3.85 7.31
CA LEU A 48 9.00 -2.90 6.73
C LEU A 48 9.51 -1.49 7.04
N VAL A 49 9.82 -0.70 6.01
CA VAL A 49 10.52 0.57 6.18
C VAL A 49 9.80 1.69 5.43
N LEU A 50 9.63 2.83 6.09
CA LEU A 50 9.20 4.08 5.47
C LEU A 50 10.43 4.93 5.18
N TYR A 51 10.56 5.34 3.92
CA TYR A 51 11.58 6.26 3.47
C TYR A 51 10.99 7.62 3.13
N ASP A 52 11.74 8.67 3.47
CA ASP A 52 11.64 10.00 2.88
C ASP A 52 12.84 10.17 1.94
N HIS A 53 12.58 10.24 0.62
CA HIS A 53 13.61 10.10 -0.42
C HIS A 53 14.41 8.80 -0.26
N SER A 54 15.64 8.89 0.24
CA SER A 54 16.54 7.75 0.51
C SER A 54 16.85 7.58 1.99
N THR A 55 16.22 8.37 2.86
CA THR A 55 16.42 8.32 4.31
C THR A 55 15.31 7.52 4.97
N ALA A 56 15.67 6.45 5.67
CA ALA A 56 14.70 5.69 6.47
C ALA A 56 14.26 6.56 7.65
N VAL A 57 12.96 6.89 7.71
CA VAL A 57 12.37 7.72 8.77
C VAL A 57 11.61 6.90 9.80
N TRP A 58 11.19 5.68 9.44
CA TRP A 58 10.57 4.71 10.34
C TRP A 58 10.82 3.29 9.85
N ALA A 59 10.91 2.31 10.77
CA ALA A 59 11.03 0.89 10.44
C ALA A 59 10.35 0.00 11.50
N SER A 60 9.90 -1.19 11.08
CA SER A 60 9.41 -2.24 11.99
C SER A 60 10.54 -2.88 12.81
N ASN A 61 11.79 -2.74 12.36
CA ASN A 61 13.00 -3.35 12.94
C ASN A 61 12.88 -4.89 13.02
N THR A 62 12.45 -5.48 11.91
CA THR A 62 12.26 -6.93 11.75
C THR A 62 13.21 -7.54 10.72
N ASP A 63 14.30 -6.84 10.41
CA ASP A 63 15.41 -7.38 9.62
C ASP A 63 16.04 -8.56 10.36
N ILE A 64 15.82 -9.78 9.83
CA ILE A 64 16.36 -11.00 10.41
C ILE A 64 17.29 -11.65 9.38
N PRO A 65 18.59 -11.83 9.68
CA PRO A 65 19.54 -12.39 8.73
C PRO A 65 19.08 -13.72 8.13
N GLY A 66 19.11 -13.81 6.80
CA GLY A 66 18.75 -15.02 6.05
C GLY A 66 17.25 -15.27 5.91
N LYS A 67 16.39 -14.46 6.53
CA LYS A 67 14.94 -14.56 6.41
C LYS A 67 14.44 -13.80 5.19
N LYS A 68 13.50 -14.39 4.46
CA LYS A 68 12.94 -13.85 3.20
C LYS A 68 11.47 -14.22 3.06
N GLY A 69 10.81 -13.62 2.08
CA GLY A 69 9.42 -13.96 1.74
C GLY A 69 8.40 -13.46 2.77
N CYS A 70 8.78 -12.46 3.55
CA CYS A 70 7.87 -11.80 4.47
C CYS A 70 6.86 -10.93 3.72
N LYS A 71 5.74 -10.65 4.40
CA LYS A 71 4.67 -9.80 3.89
C LYS A 71 4.08 -8.93 4.98
N ALA A 72 3.69 -7.71 4.65
CA ALA A 72 2.92 -6.84 5.52
C ALA A 72 1.46 -6.82 5.07
N VAL A 73 0.50 -7.10 5.96
CA VAL A 73 -0.93 -7.27 5.60
C VAL A 73 -1.80 -6.43 6.52
N LEU A 74 -2.75 -5.68 5.95
CA LEU A 74 -3.81 -5.04 6.72
C LEU A 74 -4.94 -6.03 6.91
N GLN A 75 -5.25 -6.38 8.15
CA GLN A 75 -6.25 -7.37 8.49
C GLN A 75 -7.63 -6.74 8.63
N SER A 76 -8.68 -7.54 8.43
CA SER A 76 -10.07 -7.10 8.55
C SER A 76 -10.49 -6.66 9.96
N ASP A 77 -9.66 -6.90 10.98
CA ASP A 77 -9.88 -6.48 12.37
C ASP A 77 -9.22 -5.12 12.72
N GLY A 78 -8.57 -4.49 11.73
CA GLY A 78 -7.90 -3.20 11.86
C GLY A 78 -6.44 -3.27 12.28
N ASN A 79 -5.85 -4.47 12.34
CA ASN A 79 -4.45 -4.66 12.66
C ASN A 79 -3.59 -4.71 11.39
N PHE A 80 -2.44 -4.06 11.40
CA PHE A 80 -1.45 -4.15 10.33
C PHE A 80 -0.25 -4.95 10.82
N VAL A 81 0.07 -6.04 10.12
CA VAL A 81 0.97 -7.07 10.64
C VAL A 81 2.00 -7.47 9.60
N VAL A 82 3.26 -7.54 10.01
CA VAL A 82 4.34 -8.18 9.25
C VAL A 82 4.38 -9.65 9.63
N TYR A 83 4.25 -10.51 8.63
CA TYR A 83 4.34 -11.96 8.76
C TYR A 83 5.59 -12.48 8.06
N ASP A 84 6.17 -13.55 8.61
CA ASP A 84 7.12 -14.35 7.85
C ASP A 84 6.46 -15.32 6.87
N ALA A 85 7.30 -16.01 6.09
CA ALA A 85 6.88 -17.01 5.12
C ALA A 85 6.12 -18.19 5.76
N GLU A 86 6.34 -18.46 7.04
CA GLU A 86 5.62 -19.50 7.80
C GLU A 86 4.31 -18.99 8.43
N GLY A 87 3.98 -17.70 8.28
CA GLY A 87 2.78 -17.09 8.84
C GLY A 87 2.89 -16.68 10.31
N ARG A 88 4.10 -16.63 10.88
CA ARG A 88 4.32 -16.08 12.24
C ARG A 88 4.41 -14.57 12.16
N SER A 89 3.76 -13.86 13.09
CA SER A 89 3.86 -12.40 13.16
C SER A 89 5.24 -11.99 13.68
N LEU A 90 5.91 -11.12 12.94
CA LEU A 90 7.18 -10.49 13.34
C LEU A 90 6.96 -9.13 13.99
N TRP A 91 5.93 -8.40 13.55
CA TRP A 91 5.56 -7.07 14.07
C TRP A 91 4.07 -6.83 13.86
N ALA A 92 3.44 -6.05 14.73
CA ALA A 92 2.05 -5.60 14.57
C ALA A 92 1.87 -4.15 15.04
N SER A 93 0.91 -3.45 14.43
CA SER A 93 0.50 -2.11 14.87
C SER A 93 -0.29 -2.12 16.18
N HIS A 94 -0.77 -3.30 16.62
CA HIS A 94 -1.60 -3.49 17.81
C HIS A 94 -2.87 -2.62 17.80
N SER A 95 -3.43 -2.40 16.61
CA SER A 95 -4.57 -1.52 16.37
C SER A 95 -5.88 -2.27 16.20
N VAL A 96 -6.01 -3.48 16.74
CA VAL A 96 -7.24 -4.28 16.68
C VAL A 96 -8.42 -3.45 17.21
N ARG A 97 -9.48 -3.34 16.40
CA ARG A 97 -10.74 -2.66 16.74
C ARG A 97 -11.98 -3.49 16.41
N GLY A 98 -11.79 -4.74 15.97
CA GLY A 98 -12.86 -5.66 15.59
C GLY A 98 -13.12 -5.62 14.08
N ASN A 99 -13.90 -6.58 13.60
CA ASN A 99 -14.11 -6.76 12.17
C ASN A 99 -14.82 -5.53 11.56
N GLY A 100 -14.25 -4.99 10.49
CA GLY A 100 -14.72 -3.76 9.85
C GLY A 100 -13.99 -3.50 8.53
N ASN A 101 -14.26 -2.36 7.91
CA ASN A 101 -13.56 -1.93 6.69
C ASN A 101 -12.41 -1.01 7.08
N TYR A 102 -11.17 -1.44 6.84
CA TYR A 102 -9.99 -0.63 7.11
C TYR A 102 -9.24 -0.33 5.83
N VAL A 103 -8.58 0.83 5.83
CA VAL A 103 -7.61 1.20 4.81
C VAL A 103 -6.35 1.72 5.47
N LEU A 104 -5.18 1.31 4.96
CA LEU A 104 -3.89 1.86 5.33
C LEU A 104 -3.45 2.77 4.19
N VAL A 105 -3.14 4.02 4.52
CA VAL A 105 -2.85 5.06 3.54
C VAL A 105 -1.47 5.65 3.82
N LEU A 106 -0.59 5.65 2.82
CA LEU A 106 0.57 6.54 2.77
C LEU A 106 0.09 7.90 2.27
N GLN A 107 0.26 8.92 3.11
CA GLN A 107 -0.25 10.26 2.90
C GLN A 107 0.80 11.17 2.25
N GLU A 108 0.35 12.27 1.63
CA GLU A 108 1.25 13.27 1.01
C GLU A 108 2.15 14.00 2.02
N ASP A 109 1.82 13.95 3.31
CA ASP A 109 2.64 14.52 4.39
C ASP A 109 3.68 13.53 4.93
N GLY A 110 3.79 12.34 4.34
CA GLY A 110 4.72 11.29 4.75
C GLY A 110 4.26 10.46 5.93
N ASN A 111 3.03 10.64 6.41
CA ASN A 111 2.47 9.80 7.46
C ASN A 111 1.83 8.52 6.89
N VAL A 112 1.83 7.45 7.68
CA VAL A 112 1.16 6.19 7.35
C VAL A 112 0.05 5.96 8.37
N VAL A 113 -1.19 5.97 7.91
CA VAL A 113 -2.36 5.98 8.80
C VAL A 113 -3.33 4.85 8.44
N ILE A 114 -3.81 4.15 9.47
CA ILE A 114 -4.94 3.23 9.36
C ILE A 114 -6.22 4.01 9.66
N TYR A 115 -7.13 4.04 8.68
CA TYR A 115 -8.50 4.52 8.87
C TYR A 115 -9.43 3.32 9.07
N GLY A 116 -10.34 3.45 10.04
CA GLY A 116 -11.29 2.41 10.41
C GLY A 116 -12.61 2.46 9.66
N SER A 117 -13.54 1.63 10.13
CA SER A 117 -14.84 1.36 9.50
C SER A 117 -15.49 2.60 8.89
N ASP A 118 -16.04 2.38 7.68
CA ASP A 118 -16.76 3.39 6.93
C ASP A 118 -17.82 4.07 7.80
N ILE A 119 -17.74 5.40 7.87
CA ILE A 119 -18.77 6.21 8.55
C ILE A 119 -20.02 6.32 7.65
N TRP A 120 -19.81 6.32 6.33
CA TRP A 120 -20.86 6.36 5.32
C TRP A 120 -20.41 5.67 4.03
N SER A 121 -21.35 4.99 3.36
CA SER A 121 -21.14 4.35 2.05
C SER A 121 -22.40 4.50 1.19
N THR A 122 -22.22 4.71 -0.12
CA THR A 122 -23.32 4.67 -1.10
C THR A 122 -23.92 3.27 -1.24
N ASN A 123 -23.18 2.23 -0.82
CA ASN A 123 -23.53 0.81 -1.03
C ASN A 123 -23.76 0.43 -2.50
N THR A 124 -23.09 1.11 -3.44
CA THR A 124 -23.22 0.85 -4.89
C THR A 124 -22.12 -0.02 -5.47
N TYR A 125 -21.27 -0.62 -4.63
CA TYR A 125 -20.17 -1.46 -5.09
C TYR A 125 -20.71 -2.71 -5.82
N LYS A 126 -20.13 -3.03 -7.00
CA LYS A 126 -20.48 -4.21 -7.81
C LYS A 126 -19.30 -5.19 -7.80
N GLY A 127 -19.38 -6.28 -7.02
CA GLY A 127 -18.34 -7.32 -6.99
C GLY A 127 -16.95 -6.81 -6.59
N SER A 128 -15.93 -7.67 -6.68
CA SER A 128 -14.56 -7.54 -6.09
C SER A 128 -13.70 -6.33 -6.49
N ALA A 129 -14.24 -5.26 -7.06
CA ALA A 129 -13.52 -3.99 -7.23
C ALA A 129 -13.35 -3.34 -5.85
N ARG A 130 -12.24 -3.66 -5.19
CA ARG A 130 -11.96 -3.19 -3.84
C ARG A 130 -11.39 -1.77 -3.91
N GLY A 131 -12.16 -0.88 -3.28
CA GLY A 131 -11.79 0.28 -2.47
C GLY A 131 -11.28 1.57 -3.10
N PRO A 132 -10.90 2.53 -2.24
CA PRO A 132 -10.83 3.93 -2.60
C PRO A 132 -9.65 4.22 -3.51
N VAL A 133 -9.89 4.99 -4.57
CA VAL A 133 -8.85 5.73 -5.28
C VAL A 133 -8.82 7.12 -4.67
N ILE A 134 -7.89 7.36 -3.74
CA ILE A 134 -7.68 8.70 -3.19
C ILE A 134 -6.70 9.41 -4.11
N ARG A 135 -7.18 10.41 -4.84
CA ARG A 135 -6.35 11.35 -5.58
C ARG A 135 -6.63 12.74 -5.07
N LYS A 136 -5.59 13.55 -4.93
CA LYS A 136 -5.75 14.98 -4.76
C LYS A 136 -6.48 15.54 -5.97
N VAL A 137 -7.59 16.23 -5.72
CA VAL A 137 -8.15 17.14 -6.72
C VAL A 137 -7.27 18.38 -6.69
N GLY A 138 -6.52 18.62 -7.78
CA GLY A 138 -5.80 19.88 -7.93
C GLY A 138 -6.79 21.03 -7.85
N THR A 139 -6.49 22.04 -7.05
CA THR A 139 -7.23 23.30 -7.10
C THR A 139 -7.09 23.87 -8.50
N LEU A 140 -8.20 24.02 -9.22
CA LEU A 140 -8.23 24.83 -10.43
C LEU A 140 -7.80 26.22 -10.00
N ALA A 141 -6.56 26.61 -10.33
CA ALA A 141 -6.15 28.00 -10.24
C ALA A 141 -7.13 28.79 -11.11
N GLY A 142 -7.90 29.67 -10.48
CA GLY A 142 -8.84 30.52 -11.19
C GLY A 142 -8.08 31.30 -12.26
N ALA A 143 -8.49 31.12 -13.52
CA ALA A 143 -8.15 32.07 -14.56
C ALA A 143 -8.81 33.40 -14.15
N ALA A 144 -7.96 34.35 -13.74
CA ALA A 144 -8.34 35.76 -13.60
C ALA A 144 -8.49 36.40 -14.98
#